data_AF-A0A2Z5JSR3-F1
#
_entry.id   AF-A0A2Z5JSR3-F1
#
_cell.length_a   1.000
_cell.length_b   1.000
_cell.length_c   1.000
_cell.angle_alpha   90.00
_cell.angle_beta   90.00
_cell.angle_gamma   90.00
#
_symmetry.space_group_name_H-M   'P 1'
#
loop_
_entity.id
_entity.type
_entity.pdbx_description
1 polymer ?
#
loop_
_entity_poly.entity_id
_entity_poly.type
_entity_poly.pdbx_seq_one_letter_code
_entity_poly.pdbx_strand_id
1 'polypeptide(L)'
;MWCAEYRFYSTSGSYRPHAHAGDAWADMRSLVDTAVREAMDCFLGGLIWDADPAVDPALTGGGVFPPATDRWHPRTLLVCPPEVVPGKVHAWQRVEPRLEELRRPFSAECEGWAGRPDTFEGFTALLREWAEVARETARRGWGLVGLP
;
A
#
# COMPACT_ATOMS: atom_id res chain seq x y z
N MET A 1 -9.15 5.93 23.78
CA MET A 1 -7.94 5.26 23.25
C MET A 1 -7.40 6.13 22.12
N TRP A 2 -6.11 6.49 22.14
CA TRP A 2 -5.52 7.51 21.23
C TRP A 2 -4.73 6.92 20.05
N CYS A 3 -4.42 5.62 20.09
CA CYS A 3 -3.80 4.85 19.02
C CYS A 3 -4.26 3.38 19.10
N ALA A 4 -4.11 2.62 18.01
CA ALA A 4 -4.25 1.17 17.99
C ALA A 4 -3.17 0.54 17.11
N GLU A 5 -2.76 -0.69 17.44
CA GLU A 5 -1.84 -1.49 16.66
C GLU A 5 -2.64 -2.47 15.79
N TYR A 6 -2.31 -2.54 14.49
CA TYR A 6 -2.79 -3.60 13.62
C TYR A 6 -1.65 -4.59 13.39
N ARG A 7 -1.93 -5.89 13.60
CA ARG A 7 -0.98 -6.96 13.34
C ARG A 7 -1.40 -7.70 12.08
N PHE A 8 -0.53 -7.67 11.08
CA PHE A 8 -0.77 -8.37 9.82
C PHE A 8 -0.64 -9.88 10.03
N TYR A 9 -1.66 -10.62 9.61
CA TYR A 9 -1.74 -12.07 9.71
C TYR A 9 -0.94 -12.78 8.61
N SER A 10 -0.85 -12.19 7.42
CA SER A 10 -0.05 -12.72 6.30
C SER A 10 1.46 -12.49 6.45
N THR A 11 1.90 -11.77 7.49
CA THR A 11 3.32 -11.46 7.70
C THR A 11 3.81 -11.99 9.04
N SER A 12 5.06 -12.43 9.09
CA SER A 12 5.72 -12.88 10.32
C SER A 12 6.25 -11.72 11.18
N GLY A 13 5.64 -10.53 11.07
CA GLY A 13 6.13 -9.29 11.70
C GLY A 13 7.32 -8.64 11.00
N SER A 14 7.79 -9.21 9.90
CA SER A 14 8.81 -8.60 9.03
C SER A 14 8.17 -7.61 8.06
N TYR A 15 8.85 -6.50 7.77
CA TYR A 15 8.42 -5.54 6.74
C TYR A 15 8.63 -6.07 5.30
N ARG A 16 9.47 -7.09 5.10
CA ARG A 16 9.85 -7.60 3.75
C ARG A 16 8.65 -7.97 2.86
N PRO A 17 7.58 -8.61 3.34
CA PRO A 17 6.39 -8.90 2.52
C PRO A 17 5.74 -7.63 1.95
N HIS A 18 5.77 -6.50 2.67
CA HIS A 18 5.24 -5.22 2.20
C HIS A 18 6.09 -4.66 1.05
N ALA A 19 7.41 -4.66 1.23
CA ALA A 19 8.33 -4.23 0.18
C ALA A 19 8.21 -5.11 -1.08
N HIS A 20 8.18 -6.44 -0.92
CA HIS A 20 8.01 -7.35 -2.05
C HIS A 20 6.67 -7.12 -2.78
N ALA A 21 5.59 -6.83 -2.05
CA ALA A 21 4.30 -6.51 -2.67
C ALA A 21 4.33 -5.16 -3.41
N GLY A 22 5.05 -4.17 -2.90
CA GLY A 22 5.30 -2.90 -3.60
C GLY A 22 6.08 -3.11 -4.90
N ASP A 23 7.14 -3.91 -4.86
CA ASP A 23 7.93 -4.21 -6.05
C ASP A 23 7.13 -5.04 -7.08
N ALA A 24 6.36 -6.03 -6.61
CA ALA A 24 5.47 -6.81 -7.47
C ALA A 24 4.44 -5.92 -8.18
N TRP A 25 3.89 -4.93 -7.47
CA TRP A 25 3.02 -3.94 -8.11
C TRP A 25 3.77 -3.17 -9.18
N ALA A 26 4.97 -2.65 -8.88
CA ALA A 26 5.75 -1.86 -9.82
C ALA A 26 6.02 -2.61 -11.15
N ASP A 27 6.35 -3.90 -11.08
CA ASP A 27 6.62 -4.70 -12.27
C ASP A 27 5.36 -4.94 -13.10
N MET A 28 4.27 -5.40 -12.46
CA MET A 28 3.05 -5.76 -13.19
C MET A 28 2.24 -4.55 -13.66
N ARG A 29 2.49 -3.36 -13.09
CA ARG A 29 1.73 -2.12 -13.31
C ARG A 29 1.51 -1.78 -14.79
N SER A 30 2.50 -2.03 -15.64
CA SER A 30 2.44 -1.69 -17.07
C SER A 30 1.50 -2.60 -17.88
N LEU A 31 1.20 -3.80 -17.37
CA LEU A 31 0.37 -4.81 -18.02
C LEU A 31 -1.11 -4.72 -17.63
N VAL A 32 -1.42 -3.86 -16.66
CA VAL A 32 -2.73 -3.75 -16.03
C VAL A 32 -3.54 -2.63 -16.71
N ASP A 33 -4.85 -2.87 -16.88
CA ASP A 33 -5.79 -1.88 -17.40
C ASP A 33 -5.65 -0.53 -16.66
N THR A 34 -5.76 0.57 -17.40
CA THR A 34 -5.47 1.91 -16.86
C THR A 34 -6.34 2.24 -15.66
N ALA A 35 -7.62 1.85 -15.68
CA ALA A 35 -8.54 2.14 -14.58
C ALA A 35 -8.24 1.30 -13.31
N VAL A 36 -7.71 0.08 -13.44
CA VAL A 36 -7.22 -0.71 -12.29
C VAL A 36 -5.92 -0.12 -11.77
N ARG A 37 -5.02 0.23 -12.69
CA ARG A 37 -3.72 0.81 -12.38
C ARG A 37 -3.84 2.08 -11.54
N GLU A 38 -4.62 3.04 -11.99
CA GLU A 38 -4.80 4.31 -11.28
C GLU A 38 -5.41 4.10 -9.88
N ALA A 39 -6.38 3.18 -9.77
CA ALA A 39 -7.00 2.88 -8.50
C ALA A 39 -6.03 2.14 -7.55
N MET A 40 -5.23 1.22 -8.07
CA MET A 40 -4.21 0.51 -7.27
C MET A 40 -3.08 1.45 -6.84
N ASP A 41 -2.61 2.34 -7.72
CA ASP A 41 -1.61 3.37 -7.40
C ASP A 41 -2.10 4.27 -6.26
N CYS A 42 -3.36 4.74 -6.34
CA CYS A 42 -3.96 5.55 -5.30
C CYS A 42 -4.07 4.79 -3.96
N PHE A 43 -4.42 3.51 -4.01
CA PHE A 43 -4.50 2.67 -2.82
C PHE A 43 -3.14 2.46 -2.17
N LEU A 44 -2.12 2.03 -2.93
CA LEU A 44 -0.81 1.63 -2.42
C LEU A 44 0.16 2.79 -2.16
N GLY A 45 -0.03 3.93 -2.82
CA GLY A 45 0.83 5.12 -2.72
C GLY A 45 1.11 5.54 -1.28
N GLY A 46 2.36 5.60 -0.85
CA GLY A 46 2.73 5.96 0.53
C GLY A 46 2.33 4.93 1.60
N LEU A 47 1.85 3.74 1.22
CA LEU A 47 1.66 2.60 2.15
C LEU A 47 2.82 1.61 2.01
N ILE A 48 2.96 1.04 0.81
CA ILE A 48 3.97 0.03 0.49
C ILE A 48 4.60 0.26 -0.89
N TRP A 49 4.10 1.26 -1.61
CA TRP A 49 4.59 1.66 -2.93
C TRP A 49 4.64 3.18 -2.98
N ASP A 50 5.71 3.73 -3.52
CA ASP A 50 5.81 5.14 -3.85
C ASP A 50 5.93 5.28 -5.36
N ALA A 51 5.06 6.09 -5.96
CA ALA A 51 5.32 6.59 -7.31
C ALA A 51 6.65 7.35 -7.27
N ASP A 52 7.49 7.17 -8.29
CA ASP A 52 8.75 7.91 -8.42
C ASP A 52 8.52 9.41 -8.09
N PRO A 53 9.30 10.02 -7.16
CA PRO A 53 9.08 11.38 -6.66
C PRO A 53 9.12 12.49 -7.71
N ALA A 54 9.35 12.18 -8.98
CA ALA A 54 9.13 13.09 -10.09
C ALA A 54 7.66 13.51 -10.30
N VAL A 55 6.69 12.81 -9.67
CA VAL A 55 5.26 13.10 -9.78
C VAL A 55 4.66 13.41 -8.40
N ASP A 56 4.57 14.71 -8.12
CA ASP A 56 3.67 15.36 -7.17
C ASP A 56 4.19 15.67 -5.73
N PRO A 57 4.73 16.89 -5.51
CA PRO A 57 5.06 17.41 -4.18
C PRO A 57 3.83 17.83 -3.34
N ALA A 58 2.59 17.69 -3.81
CA ALA A 58 1.39 18.15 -3.08
C ALA A 58 0.97 17.26 -1.89
N LEU A 59 1.62 16.11 -1.66
CA LEU A 59 1.34 15.22 -0.52
C LEU A 59 2.03 15.64 0.78
N THR A 60 2.83 16.71 0.80
CA THR A 60 3.43 17.25 2.03
C THR A 60 2.46 18.24 2.72
N GLY A 61 1.33 17.73 3.20
CA GLY A 61 0.38 18.49 4.01
C GLY A 61 0.94 18.80 5.40
N GLY A 62 0.96 20.08 5.77
CA GLY A 62 1.35 20.56 7.10
C GLY A 62 0.35 20.11 8.18
N GLY A 63 0.70 19.05 8.91
CA GLY A 63 -0.07 18.51 10.01
C GLY A 63 0.84 17.95 11.11
N VAL A 64 0.24 17.38 12.16
CA VAL A 64 0.93 16.76 13.33
C VAL A 64 1.78 15.54 12.95
N PHE A 65 1.71 15.10 11.70
CA PHE A 65 2.47 13.99 11.18
C PHE A 65 3.84 14.44 10.65
N PRO A 66 4.91 13.64 10.86
CA PRO A 66 6.20 13.94 10.25
C PRO A 66 6.05 14.05 8.73
N PRO A 67 6.74 14.98 8.06
CA PRO A 67 6.75 15.03 6.60
C PRO A 67 7.19 13.67 6.06
N ALA A 68 6.52 13.17 5.01
CA ALA A 68 6.76 11.87 4.40
C ALA A 68 8.18 11.69 3.80
N THR A 69 9.06 12.67 3.95
CA THR A 69 10.42 12.66 3.45
C THR A 69 11.38 13.15 4.52
N ASP A 70 11.80 12.25 5.39
CA ASP A 70 13.10 12.39 6.02
C ASP A 70 13.89 11.09 5.85
N ARG A 71 14.59 11.02 4.71
CA ARG A 71 15.48 9.90 4.34
C ARG A 71 16.60 9.64 5.38
N TRP A 72 16.74 10.52 6.38
CA TRP A 72 17.71 10.45 7.45
C TRP A 72 17.12 10.07 8.81
N HIS A 73 15.80 9.89 8.93
CA HIS A 73 15.14 9.40 10.16
C HIS A 73 14.63 7.96 9.97
N PRO A 74 15.37 6.92 10.39
CA PRO A 74 15.08 5.51 10.12
C PRO A 74 13.95 4.91 10.97
N ARG A 75 13.06 5.73 11.55
CA ARG A 75 12.10 5.27 12.58
C ARG A 75 10.63 5.27 12.13
N THR A 76 10.36 5.63 10.87
CA THR A 76 9.00 5.65 10.34
C THR A 76 9.00 5.11 8.92
N LEU A 77 8.39 3.95 8.73
CA LEU A 77 8.32 3.24 7.45
C LEU A 77 7.28 3.84 6.52
N LEU A 78 6.21 4.44 7.06
CA LEU A 78 5.19 5.17 6.29
C LEU A 78 4.41 6.13 7.17
N VAL A 79 3.83 7.15 6.55
CA VAL A 79 2.91 8.11 7.17
C VAL A 79 1.74 8.35 6.21
N CYS A 80 0.51 8.09 6.65
CA CYS A 80 -0.70 8.43 5.90
C CYS A 80 -1.61 9.31 6.77
N PRO A 81 -1.75 10.60 6.48
CA PRO A 81 -2.63 11.49 7.21
C PRO A 81 -4.12 11.08 7.10
N PRO A 82 -4.97 11.39 8.12
CA PRO A 82 -6.38 11.00 8.14
C PRO A 82 -7.17 11.49 6.93
N GLU A 83 -6.84 12.65 6.39
CA GLU A 83 -7.49 13.25 5.22
C GLU A 83 -7.27 12.45 3.92
N VAL A 84 -6.19 11.66 3.83
CA VAL A 84 -5.86 10.85 2.66
C VAL A 84 -6.57 9.49 2.70
N VAL A 85 -6.85 8.97 3.90
CA VAL A 85 -7.37 7.60 4.10
C VAL A 85 -8.72 7.35 3.38
N PRO A 86 -9.70 8.26 3.38
CA PRO A 86 -10.94 8.07 2.62
C PRO A 86 -10.71 7.84 1.12
N GLY A 87 -9.74 8.55 0.53
CA GLY A 87 -9.35 8.35 -0.87
C GLY A 87 -8.84 6.94 -1.13
N LYS A 88 -8.04 6.40 -0.21
CA LYS A 88 -7.54 5.01 -0.27
C LYS A 88 -8.66 3.98 -0.17
N VAL A 89 -9.64 4.20 0.70
CA VAL A 89 -10.81 3.31 0.83
C VAL A 89 -11.63 3.30 -0.47
N HIS A 90 -11.87 4.47 -1.06
CA HIS A 90 -12.58 4.57 -2.34
C HIS A 90 -11.80 3.92 -3.49
N ALA A 91 -10.48 4.08 -3.51
CA ALA A 91 -9.62 3.42 -4.49
C ALA A 91 -9.69 1.89 -4.35
N TRP A 92 -9.63 1.37 -3.12
CA TRP A 92 -9.80 -0.05 -2.85
C TRP A 92 -11.15 -0.59 -3.33
N GLN A 93 -12.25 0.14 -3.12
CA GLN A 93 -13.59 -0.27 -3.59
C GLN A 93 -13.66 -0.49 -5.11
N ARG A 94 -12.80 0.20 -5.88
CA ARG A 94 -12.70 0.03 -7.34
C ARG A 94 -11.80 -1.14 -7.73
N VAL A 95 -10.76 -1.42 -6.95
CA VAL A 95 -9.77 -2.49 -7.22
C VAL A 95 -10.26 -3.85 -6.75
N GLU A 96 -10.88 -3.93 -5.58
CA GLU A 96 -11.30 -5.19 -4.94
C GLU A 96 -12.06 -6.15 -5.87
N PRO A 97 -13.10 -5.72 -6.62
CA PRO A 97 -13.82 -6.62 -7.54
C PRO A 97 -13.01 -7.03 -8.76
N ARG A 98 -11.89 -6.35 -9.04
CA ARG A 98 -11.03 -6.54 -10.21
C ARG A 98 -9.70 -7.22 -9.87
N LEU A 99 -9.49 -7.65 -8.63
CA LEU A 99 -8.22 -8.26 -8.20
C LEU A 99 -7.84 -9.45 -9.08
N GLU A 100 -8.80 -10.28 -9.48
CA GLU A 100 -8.54 -11.46 -10.30
C GLU A 100 -7.94 -11.13 -11.68
N GLU A 101 -8.17 -9.90 -12.19
CA GLU A 101 -7.53 -9.41 -13.42
C GLU A 101 -6.01 -9.32 -13.29
N LEU A 102 -5.49 -9.19 -12.06
CA LEU A 102 -4.06 -9.11 -11.76
C LEU A 102 -3.37 -10.48 -11.79
N ARG A 103 -4.11 -11.59 -11.81
CA ARG A 103 -3.51 -12.93 -11.76
C ARG A 103 -2.57 -13.18 -12.93
N ARG A 104 -2.97 -12.82 -14.16
CA ARG A 104 -2.13 -13.00 -15.34
C ARG A 104 -0.86 -12.11 -15.30
N PRO A 105 -0.95 -10.79 -15.04
CA PRO A 105 0.22 -9.95 -14.82
C PRO A 105 1.14 -10.46 -13.71
N PHE A 106 0.57 -10.93 -12.60
CA PHE A 106 1.35 -11.49 -11.49
C PHE A 106 2.13 -12.73 -11.91
N SER A 107 1.49 -13.70 -12.58
CA SER A 107 2.19 -14.87 -13.07
C SER A 107 3.28 -14.54 -14.10
N ALA A 108 3.09 -13.50 -14.91
CA ALA A 108 4.08 -13.08 -15.90
C ALA A 108 5.33 -12.45 -15.26
N GLU A 109 5.16 -11.61 -14.23
CA GLU A 109 6.23 -10.76 -13.71
C GLU A 109 6.77 -11.18 -12.33
N CYS A 110 6.03 -12.00 -11.57
CA CYS A 110 6.36 -12.29 -10.17
C CYS A 110 6.67 -13.77 -9.89
N GLU A 111 6.04 -14.71 -10.59
CA GLU A 111 6.21 -16.14 -10.30
C GLU A 111 7.65 -16.61 -10.53
N GLY A 112 8.28 -17.13 -9.47
CA GLY A 112 9.65 -17.64 -9.51
C GLY A 112 10.74 -16.59 -9.35
N TRP A 113 10.39 -15.32 -9.10
CA TRP A 113 11.35 -14.23 -8.94
C TRP A 113 11.67 -14.00 -7.46
N ALA A 114 12.95 -14.10 -7.11
CA ALA A 114 13.40 -13.77 -5.75
C ALA A 114 13.11 -12.30 -5.44
N GLY A 115 12.54 -12.03 -4.25
CA GLY A 115 12.13 -10.67 -3.87
C GLY A 115 10.71 -10.29 -4.30
N ARG A 116 9.91 -11.25 -4.76
CA ARG A 116 8.48 -11.10 -5.01
C ARG A 116 7.65 -11.91 -4.02
N PRO A 117 6.34 -11.65 -3.89
CA PRO A 117 5.45 -12.54 -3.16
C PRO A 117 5.45 -13.93 -3.79
N ASP A 118 5.49 -14.97 -2.96
CA ASP A 118 5.57 -16.36 -3.45
C ASP A 118 4.31 -16.81 -4.19
N THR A 119 3.16 -16.24 -3.84
CA THR A 119 1.85 -16.57 -4.43
C THR A 119 0.99 -15.34 -4.63
N PHE A 120 0.12 -15.41 -5.64
CA PHE A 120 -0.88 -14.39 -5.90
C PHE A 120 -1.89 -14.26 -4.74
N GLU A 121 -2.24 -15.39 -4.11
CA GLU A 121 -3.10 -15.44 -2.93
C GLU A 121 -2.46 -14.73 -1.74
N GLY A 122 -1.16 -14.90 -1.51
CA GLY A 122 -0.42 -14.18 -0.48
C GLY A 122 -0.37 -12.67 -0.74
N PHE A 123 -0.10 -12.28 -1.99
CA PHE A 123 -0.15 -10.88 -2.40
C PHE A 123 -1.53 -10.25 -2.15
N THR A 124 -2.60 -10.88 -2.63
CA THR A 124 -3.96 -10.35 -2.47
C THR A 124 -4.46 -10.39 -1.02
N ALA A 125 -4.04 -11.37 -0.21
CA ALA A 125 -4.33 -11.39 1.23
C ALA A 125 -3.72 -10.17 1.92
N LEU A 126 -2.45 -9.85 1.64
CA LEU A 126 -1.80 -8.67 2.19
C LEU A 126 -2.51 -7.37 1.77
N LEU A 127 -2.94 -7.27 0.52
CA LEU A 127 -3.72 -6.11 0.05
C LEU A 127 -5.06 -5.95 0.81
N ARG A 128 -5.74 -7.07 1.09
CA ARG A 128 -7.00 -7.07 1.85
C ARG A 128 -6.79 -6.60 3.28
N GLU A 129 -5.70 -7.03 3.92
CA GLU A 129 -5.36 -6.55 5.27
C GLU A 129 -5.08 -5.04 5.27
N TRP A 130 -4.38 -4.51 4.27
CA TRP A 130 -4.25 -3.05 4.10
C TRP A 130 -5.59 -2.34 3.92
N ALA A 131 -6.53 -2.96 3.22
CA ALA A 131 -7.86 -2.40 3.06
C ALA A 131 -8.64 -2.39 4.37
N GLU A 132 -8.49 -3.40 5.22
CA GLU A 132 -9.06 -3.41 6.57
C GLU A 132 -8.49 -2.27 7.42
N VAL A 133 -7.16 -2.10 7.40
CA VAL A 133 -6.46 -0.99 8.07
C VAL A 133 -7.01 0.35 7.58
N ALA A 134 -7.11 0.55 6.27
CA ALA A 134 -7.62 1.80 5.70
C ALA A 134 -9.09 2.06 6.08
N ARG A 135 -9.96 1.04 6.02
CA ARG A 135 -11.38 1.15 6.39
C ARG A 135 -11.55 1.50 7.86
N GLU A 136 -10.83 0.82 8.75
CA GLU A 136 -10.94 1.04 10.19
C GLU A 136 -10.41 2.43 10.58
N THR A 137 -9.30 2.83 9.96
CA THR A 137 -8.71 4.16 10.16
C THR A 137 -9.62 5.27 9.64
N ALA A 138 -10.21 5.12 8.45
CA ALA A 138 -11.19 6.07 7.92
C ALA A 138 -12.42 6.19 8.83
N ARG A 139 -12.96 5.05 9.31
CA ARG A 139 -14.11 5.01 10.22
C ARG A 139 -13.87 5.78 11.52
N ARG A 140 -12.61 5.83 11.98
CA ARG A 140 -12.20 6.53 13.21
C ARG A 140 -11.69 7.96 12.97
N GLY A 141 -11.51 8.37 11.71
CA GLY A 141 -10.87 9.64 11.37
C GLY A 141 -9.41 9.70 11.83
N TRP A 142 -8.71 8.57 11.80
CA TRP A 142 -7.32 8.44 12.25
C TRP A 142 -6.33 8.50 11.08
N GLY A 143 -5.05 8.73 11.37
CA GLY A 143 -3.96 8.53 10.41
C GLY A 143 -3.27 7.17 10.62
N LEU A 144 -2.39 6.79 9.68
CA LEU A 144 -1.54 5.61 9.77
C LEU A 144 -0.09 6.01 9.94
N VAL A 145 0.62 5.26 10.78
CA VAL A 145 2.08 5.33 10.93
C VAL A 145 2.61 3.91 10.92
N GLY A 146 3.57 3.63 10.03
CA GLY A 146 4.33 2.39 10.03
C GLY A 146 5.58 2.57 10.86
N LEU A 147 5.79 1.69 11.84
CA LEU A 147 6.97 1.66 12.70
C LEU A 147 7.85 0.44 12.36
N PRO A 148 9.18 0.55 12.54
CA PRO A 148 10.14 -0.53 12.23
C PRO A 148 10.03 -1.75 13.16
#